data_AF-A0A0K8MGC5-F1
#
_entry.id   AF-A0A0K8MGC5-F1
#
_cell.length_a   1.000
_cell.length_b   1.000
_cell.length_c   1.000
_cell.angle_alpha   90.00
_cell.angle_beta   90.00
_cell.angle_gamma   90.00
#
_symmetry.space_group_name_H-M   'P 1'
#
loop_
_entity.id
_entity.type
_entity.pdbx_description
1 polymer ?
#
loop_
_entity_poly.entity_id
_entity_poly.type
_entity_poly.pdbx_seq_one_letter_code
_entity_poly.pdbx_strand_id
1 'polypeptide(L)'
;MNQKLNELLAQANQIYPGTIMTRVGTEKDGQLRVDRVEQSVLADRLLIEVPDQTEADFVLGNELLKLLLSLNGIVPQIYFALTFEKEELDQQLISIATRMHRVVVHAIAYRELAKQGLLTADTAQAYLAGVRDELSDEGAELDGEFLWRLLTLMDAQIFLATMRDYNLSDQATTMKKQLDQLYPQANQAATDLVEPVLTANLKDSRQIRKQMVRLFAGVDKALESRDLPTVNATQYVTLTPVLSQRQLDGPVSNFYEIFHSEMVDFQTHEKAYVGLGKQDQQNTFVVTPPSDEAERPKFFTELYQTSVKELLTKLALPYILRQ
;
A
#
# COMPACT_ATOMS: atom_id res chain seq x y z
N MET A 1 5.07 -4.01 -26.62
CA MET A 1 5.32 -3.01 -25.57
C MET A 1 5.33 -1.63 -26.21
N ASN A 2 4.44 -0.75 -25.77
CA ASN A 2 4.32 0.65 -26.22
C ASN A 2 5.61 1.45 -26.01
N GLN A 3 5.91 2.43 -26.88
CA GLN A 3 7.08 3.31 -26.77
C GLN A 3 7.16 4.02 -25.41
N LYS A 4 6.05 4.54 -24.88
CA LYS A 4 6.04 5.24 -23.58
C LYS A 4 6.40 4.31 -22.43
N LEU A 5 6.04 3.03 -22.54
CA LEU A 5 6.39 2.02 -21.56
C LEU A 5 7.89 1.68 -21.62
N ASN A 6 8.50 1.67 -22.82
CA ASN A 6 9.95 1.52 -22.96
C ASN A 6 10.69 2.71 -22.31
N GLU A 7 10.18 3.93 -22.46
CA GLU A 7 10.74 5.13 -21.82
C GLU A 7 10.65 5.03 -20.29
N LEU A 8 9.52 4.56 -19.75
CA LEU A 8 9.33 4.34 -18.32
C LEU A 8 10.28 3.27 -17.77
N LEU A 9 10.44 2.16 -18.49
CA LEU A 9 11.39 1.09 -18.14
C LEU A 9 12.84 1.61 -18.16
N ALA A 10 13.18 2.46 -19.13
CA ALA A 10 14.50 3.08 -19.21
C ALA A 10 14.75 4.02 -18.02
N GLN A 11 13.76 4.84 -17.64
CA GLN A 11 13.85 5.70 -16.45
C GLN A 11 14.03 4.87 -15.18
N ALA A 12 13.29 3.78 -15.03
CA ALA A 12 13.43 2.91 -13.86
C ALA A 12 14.83 2.27 -13.80
N ASN A 13 15.35 1.82 -14.93
CA ASN A 13 16.70 1.26 -15.06
C ASN A 13 17.83 2.26 -14.79
N GLN A 14 17.59 3.58 -14.93
CA GLN A 14 18.60 4.60 -14.62
C GLN A 14 18.81 4.78 -13.11
N ILE A 15 17.81 4.45 -12.30
CA ILE A 15 17.80 4.69 -10.84
C ILE A 15 18.03 3.37 -10.09
N TYR A 16 17.55 2.26 -10.64
CA TYR A 16 17.73 0.95 -10.01
C TYR A 16 19.21 0.53 -10.03
N PRO A 17 19.78 0.01 -8.93
CA PRO A 17 21.20 -0.37 -8.88
C PRO A 17 21.59 -1.50 -9.84
N GLY A 18 20.60 -2.24 -10.34
CA GLY A 18 20.75 -3.38 -11.22
C GLY A 18 20.00 -3.20 -12.55
N THR A 19 19.50 -4.30 -13.13
CA THR A 19 18.69 -4.25 -14.35
C THR A 19 17.26 -4.71 -14.10
N ILE A 20 16.29 -3.90 -14.53
CA ILE A 20 14.86 -4.24 -14.54
C ILE A 20 14.52 -4.83 -15.90
N MET A 21 13.93 -6.02 -15.88
CA MET A 21 13.42 -6.74 -17.03
C MET A 21 11.92 -6.95 -16.89
N THR A 22 11.21 -6.98 -18.01
CA THR A 22 9.78 -7.26 -18.04
C THR A 22 9.49 -8.50 -18.88
N ARG A 23 8.51 -9.29 -18.47
CA ARG A 23 7.98 -10.42 -19.24
C ARG A 23 6.46 -10.40 -19.16
N VAL A 24 5.82 -10.60 -20.31
CA VAL A 24 4.38 -10.78 -20.41
C VAL A 24 4.13 -12.21 -20.89
N GLY A 25 3.19 -12.91 -20.24
CA GLY A 25 2.75 -14.22 -20.67
C GLY A 25 1.97 -14.17 -21.97
N THR A 26 1.27 -15.26 -22.30
CA THR A 26 0.55 -15.42 -23.56
C THR A 26 -0.96 -15.54 -23.41
N GLU A 27 -1.45 -15.66 -22.18
CA GLU A 27 -2.88 -15.74 -21.89
C GLU A 27 -3.56 -14.40 -22.19
N LYS A 28 -4.86 -14.43 -22.49
CA LYS A 28 -5.65 -13.22 -22.73
C LYS A 28 -7.10 -13.50 -22.33
N ASP A 29 -7.36 -13.49 -21.03
CA ASP A 29 -8.69 -13.81 -20.47
C ASP A 29 -9.69 -12.64 -20.54
N GLY A 30 -9.24 -11.44 -20.92
CA GLY A 30 -10.08 -10.24 -21.02
C GLY A 30 -10.32 -9.54 -19.69
N GLN A 31 -9.60 -9.93 -18.64
CA GLN A 31 -9.73 -9.39 -17.28
C GLN A 31 -8.42 -8.71 -16.86
N LEU A 32 -8.50 -7.43 -16.52
CA LEU A 32 -7.35 -6.69 -16.01
C LEU A 32 -7.33 -6.82 -14.49
N ARG A 33 -6.29 -7.50 -13.97
CA ARG A 33 -6.05 -7.66 -12.53
C ARG A 33 -4.73 -6.98 -12.18
N VAL A 34 -4.80 -5.73 -11.70
CA VAL A 34 -3.62 -4.88 -11.44
C VAL A 34 -2.64 -5.45 -10.42
N ASP A 35 -3.11 -6.33 -9.55
CA ASP A 35 -2.30 -6.93 -8.48
C ASP A 35 -1.71 -8.30 -8.85
N ARG A 36 -2.04 -8.87 -10.02
CA ARG A 36 -1.45 -10.13 -10.51
C ARG A 36 -0.16 -9.89 -11.27
N VAL A 37 0.84 -9.44 -10.52
CA VAL A 37 2.20 -9.21 -11.01
C VAL A 37 3.16 -9.95 -10.10
N GLU A 38 4.06 -10.71 -10.69
CA GLU A 38 5.15 -11.36 -9.97
C GLU A 38 6.42 -10.51 -10.10
N GLN A 39 7.11 -10.31 -8.98
CA GLN A 39 8.42 -9.67 -8.95
C GLN A 39 9.44 -10.67 -8.41
N SER A 40 10.49 -10.95 -9.17
CA SER A 40 11.58 -11.83 -8.74
C SER A 40 12.92 -11.11 -8.84
N VAL A 41 13.72 -11.21 -7.79
CA VAL A 41 15.09 -10.69 -7.77
C VAL A 41 16.04 -11.83 -8.09
N LEU A 42 16.78 -11.70 -9.18
CA LEU A 42 17.75 -12.65 -9.70
C LEU A 42 19.12 -11.99 -9.71
N ALA A 43 19.86 -12.11 -8.61
CA ALA A 43 21.12 -11.40 -8.37
C ALA A 43 20.95 -9.87 -8.50
N ASP A 44 21.52 -9.26 -9.53
CA ASP A 44 21.42 -7.83 -9.83
C ASP A 44 20.23 -7.50 -10.76
N ARG A 45 19.33 -8.44 -11.01
CA ARG A 45 18.18 -8.25 -11.90
C ARG A 45 16.88 -8.29 -11.15
N LEU A 46 15.97 -7.38 -11.47
CA LEU A 46 14.57 -7.42 -11.08
C LEU A 46 13.74 -7.81 -12.29
N LEU A 47 13.03 -8.91 -12.21
CA LEU A 47 12.12 -9.38 -13.25
C LEU A 47 10.68 -9.11 -12.82
N ILE A 48 9.97 -8.30 -13.61
CA ILE A 48 8.55 -7.99 -13.45
C ILE A 48 7.76 -8.82 -14.47
N GLU A 49 6.89 -9.68 -13.97
CA GLU A 49 6.15 -10.67 -14.74
C GLU A 49 4.66 -10.42 -14.67
N VAL A 50 4.06 -10.24 -15.84
CA VAL A 50 2.61 -10.13 -16.01
C VAL A 50 2.12 -11.39 -16.72
N PRO A 51 1.34 -12.27 -16.07
CA PRO A 51 0.98 -13.57 -16.65
C PRO A 51 0.01 -13.47 -17.84
N ASP A 52 -0.86 -12.44 -17.86
CA ASP A 52 -1.88 -12.24 -18.89
C ASP A 52 -1.57 -11.02 -19.79
N GLN A 53 -1.85 -11.13 -21.09
CA GLN A 53 -1.62 -10.08 -22.10
C GLN A 53 -2.70 -8.99 -22.12
N THR A 54 -3.85 -9.22 -21.49
CA THR A 54 -4.95 -8.27 -21.41
C THR A 54 -4.46 -6.99 -20.76
N GLU A 55 -4.38 -5.92 -21.55
CA GLU A 55 -3.95 -4.60 -21.09
C GLU A 55 -2.59 -4.64 -20.35
N ALA A 56 -1.69 -5.56 -20.75
CA ALA A 56 -0.42 -5.78 -20.07
C ALA A 56 0.47 -4.54 -20.02
N ASP A 57 0.38 -3.64 -21.02
CA ASP A 57 1.12 -2.38 -21.01
C ASP A 57 0.65 -1.45 -19.86
N PHE A 58 -0.65 -1.46 -19.51
CA PHE A 58 -1.17 -0.73 -18.35
C PHE A 58 -0.64 -1.34 -17.03
N VAL A 59 -0.69 -2.67 -16.91
CA VAL A 59 -0.23 -3.39 -15.71
C VAL A 59 1.28 -3.19 -15.50
N LEU A 60 2.10 -3.38 -16.54
CA LEU A 60 3.54 -3.12 -16.48
C LEU A 60 3.84 -1.65 -16.17
N GLY A 61 3.10 -0.72 -16.77
CA GLY A 61 3.24 0.70 -16.50
C GLY A 61 2.96 1.02 -15.03
N ASN A 62 1.91 0.44 -14.44
CA ASN A 62 1.57 0.60 -13.03
C ASN A 62 2.71 0.15 -12.12
N GLU A 63 3.28 -1.03 -12.38
CA GLU A 63 4.37 -1.59 -11.58
C GLU A 63 5.65 -0.76 -11.68
N LEU A 64 6.02 -0.34 -12.89
CA LEU A 64 7.20 0.50 -13.10
C LEU A 64 7.03 1.88 -12.45
N LEU A 65 5.83 2.47 -12.47
CA LEU A 65 5.55 3.71 -11.75
C LEU A 65 5.65 3.52 -10.23
N LYS A 66 5.10 2.43 -9.68
CA LYS A 66 5.25 2.10 -8.24
C LYS A 66 6.72 1.98 -7.86
N LEU A 67 7.52 1.29 -8.67
CA LEU A 67 8.95 1.13 -8.46
C LEU A 67 9.68 2.49 -8.50
N LEU A 68 9.41 3.32 -9.51
CA LEU A 68 9.99 4.67 -9.62
C LEU A 68 9.65 5.55 -8.42
N LEU A 69 8.39 5.53 -7.96
CA LEU A 69 7.96 6.29 -6.79
C LEU A 69 8.65 5.83 -5.50
N SER A 70 8.92 4.53 -5.38
CA SER A 70 9.67 3.94 -4.26
C SER A 70 11.15 4.31 -4.31
N LEU A 71 11.81 4.10 -5.45
CA LEU A 71 13.25 4.37 -5.63
C LEU A 71 13.60 5.85 -5.46
N ASN A 72 12.71 6.76 -5.85
CA ASN A 72 12.89 8.21 -5.64
C ASN A 72 12.55 8.68 -4.21
N GLY A 73 12.19 7.76 -3.31
CA GLY A 73 11.81 8.11 -1.93
C GLY A 73 10.56 9.00 -1.85
N ILE A 74 9.67 8.92 -2.83
CA ILE A 74 8.45 9.74 -2.87
C ILE A 74 7.36 9.06 -2.03
N VAL A 75 7.15 7.76 -2.23
CA VAL A 75 6.09 6.99 -1.59
C VAL A 75 6.63 6.25 -0.37
N PRO A 76 6.05 6.48 0.83
CA PRO A 76 6.36 5.68 2.01
C PRO A 76 6.09 4.19 1.75
N GLN A 77 7.05 3.33 2.06
CA GLN A 77 6.93 1.88 1.93
C GLN A 77 6.42 1.25 3.23
N ILE A 78 5.81 0.07 3.11
CA ILE A 78 5.37 -0.75 4.24
C ILE A 78 6.32 -1.93 4.44
N TYR A 79 6.50 -2.32 5.70
CA TYR A 79 7.28 -3.48 6.14
C TYR A 79 6.50 -4.26 7.19
N PHE A 80 6.80 -5.55 7.27
CA PHE A 80 6.17 -6.48 8.21
C PHE A 80 7.27 -7.08 9.08
N ALA A 81 7.40 -6.57 10.30
CA ALA A 81 8.38 -7.03 11.28
C ALA A 81 7.73 -7.77 12.46
N LEU A 82 6.42 -8.00 12.38
CA LEU A 82 5.62 -8.67 13.40
C LEU A 82 4.95 -9.90 12.81
N THR A 83 4.70 -10.90 13.65
CA THR A 83 4.01 -12.14 13.29
C THR A 83 3.14 -12.63 14.43
N PHE A 84 2.02 -13.27 14.06
CA PHE A 84 1.20 -14.05 14.98
C PHE A 84 1.68 -15.51 15.11
N GLU A 85 2.80 -15.85 14.47
CA GLU A 85 3.30 -17.21 14.29
C GLU A 85 2.27 -18.14 13.63
N LYS A 86 1.44 -17.55 12.76
CA LYS A 86 0.37 -18.21 12.03
C LYS A 86 0.49 -17.79 10.58
N GLU A 87 1.24 -18.57 9.81
CA GLU A 87 1.62 -18.24 8.43
C GLU A 87 0.43 -17.80 7.57
N GLU A 88 -0.68 -18.53 7.58
CA GLU A 88 -1.88 -18.17 6.80
C GLU A 88 -2.47 -16.83 7.22
N LEU A 89 -2.55 -16.56 8.53
CA LEU A 89 -3.06 -15.29 9.06
C LEU A 89 -2.11 -14.13 8.69
N ASP A 90 -0.81 -14.32 8.85
CA ASP A 90 0.18 -13.29 8.51
C ASP A 90 0.14 -12.98 7.01
N GLN A 91 0.06 -13.99 6.15
CA GLN A 91 -0.08 -13.80 4.70
C GLN A 91 -1.35 -13.03 4.34
N GLN A 92 -2.48 -13.32 5.00
CA GLN A 92 -3.72 -12.58 4.81
C GLN A 92 -3.58 -11.11 5.23
N LEU A 93 -3.02 -10.84 6.41
CA LEU A 93 -2.83 -9.47 6.90
C LEU A 93 -1.85 -8.68 6.02
N ILE A 94 -0.78 -9.32 5.56
CA ILE A 94 0.17 -8.74 4.60
C ILE A 94 -0.54 -8.36 3.29
N SER A 95 -1.37 -9.25 2.76
CA SER A 95 -2.14 -9.00 1.53
C SER A 95 -3.11 -7.82 1.71
N ILE A 96 -3.86 -7.80 2.81
CA ILE A 96 -4.82 -6.74 3.14
C ILE A 96 -4.10 -5.39 3.29
N ALA A 97 -3.02 -5.33 4.08
CA ALA A 97 -2.22 -4.12 4.28
C ALA A 97 -1.59 -3.61 2.97
N THR A 98 -1.09 -4.53 2.14
CA THR A 98 -0.51 -4.20 0.83
C THR A 98 -1.56 -3.59 -0.10
N ARG A 99 -2.78 -4.15 -0.13
CA ARG A 99 -3.89 -3.58 -0.92
C ARG A 99 -4.27 -2.18 -0.44
N MET A 100 -4.41 -1.97 0.87
CA MET A 100 -4.68 -0.64 1.42
C MET A 100 -3.57 0.36 1.06
N HIS A 101 -2.30 -0.03 1.17
CA HIS A 101 -1.18 0.82 0.74
C HIS A 101 -1.28 1.18 -0.75
N ARG A 102 -1.54 0.18 -1.60
CA ARG A 102 -1.64 0.34 -3.05
C ARG A 102 -2.75 1.30 -3.48
N VAL A 103 -3.90 1.35 -2.81
CA VAL A 103 -4.97 2.33 -3.11
C VAL A 103 -4.43 3.77 -3.19
N VAL A 104 -3.59 4.17 -2.22
CA VAL A 104 -3.02 5.53 -2.19
C VAL A 104 -1.98 5.71 -3.29
N VAL A 105 -1.21 4.67 -3.61
CA VAL A 105 -0.18 4.72 -4.67
C VAL A 105 -0.83 4.75 -6.06
N HIS A 106 -1.89 3.98 -6.28
CA HIS A 106 -2.64 3.95 -7.53
C HIS A 106 -3.34 5.28 -7.82
N ALA A 107 -3.68 6.07 -6.79
CA ALA A 107 -4.18 7.44 -6.99
C ALA A 107 -3.16 8.36 -7.68
N ILE A 108 -1.87 8.03 -7.61
CA ILE A 108 -0.80 8.68 -8.38
C ILE A 108 -0.61 7.94 -9.71
N ALA A 109 -0.42 6.62 -9.66
CA ALA A 109 -0.04 5.83 -10.84
C ALA A 109 -1.10 5.87 -11.94
N TYR A 110 -2.38 5.68 -11.63
CA TYR A 110 -3.45 5.71 -12.65
C TYR A 110 -3.53 7.04 -13.37
N ARG A 111 -3.34 8.16 -12.66
CA ARG A 111 -3.31 9.49 -13.28
C ARG A 111 -2.14 9.65 -14.24
N GLU A 112 -0.96 9.15 -13.87
CA GLU A 112 0.21 9.19 -14.76
C GLU A 112 0.05 8.26 -15.98
N LEU A 113 -0.53 7.07 -15.80
CA LEU A 113 -0.87 6.16 -16.91
C LEU A 113 -1.90 6.79 -17.86
N ALA A 114 -2.91 7.47 -17.32
CA ALA A 114 -3.92 8.16 -18.10
C ALA A 114 -3.32 9.32 -18.92
N LYS A 115 -2.41 10.13 -18.35
CA LYS A 115 -1.65 11.15 -19.10
C LYS A 115 -0.83 10.54 -20.24
N GLN A 116 -0.32 9.34 -20.04
CA GLN A 116 0.43 8.61 -21.05
C GLN A 116 -0.49 7.93 -22.08
N GLY A 117 -1.81 7.97 -21.91
CA GLY A 117 -2.77 7.33 -22.82
C GLY A 117 -2.78 5.81 -22.70
N LEU A 118 -2.30 5.26 -21.58
CA LEU A 118 -2.36 3.83 -21.27
C LEU A 118 -3.69 3.44 -20.61
N LEU A 119 -4.46 4.42 -20.12
CA LEU A 119 -5.83 4.23 -19.65
C LEU A 119 -6.78 4.52 -20.82
N THR A 120 -7.38 3.46 -21.38
CA THR A 120 -8.28 3.52 -22.54
C THR A 120 -9.66 2.96 -22.22
N ALA A 121 -10.57 2.98 -23.20
CA ALA A 121 -11.87 2.32 -23.06
C ALA A 121 -11.75 0.79 -22.89
N ASP A 122 -10.81 0.15 -23.59
CA ASP A 122 -10.54 -1.28 -23.47
C ASP A 122 -9.97 -1.60 -22.08
N THR A 123 -9.07 -0.74 -21.58
CA THR A 123 -8.55 -0.80 -20.21
C THR A 123 -9.67 -0.74 -19.18
N ALA A 124 -10.61 0.20 -19.34
CA ALA A 124 -11.73 0.34 -18.43
C ALA A 124 -12.68 -0.87 -18.44
N GLN A 125 -12.95 -1.42 -19.63
CA GLN A 125 -13.76 -2.63 -19.77
C GLN A 125 -13.10 -3.84 -19.11
N ALA A 126 -11.81 -4.04 -19.37
CA ALA A 126 -11.04 -5.15 -18.79
C ALA A 126 -10.91 -5.01 -17.27
N TYR A 127 -10.73 -3.79 -16.74
CA TYR A 127 -10.67 -3.53 -15.30
C TYR A 127 -12.00 -3.90 -14.62
N LEU A 128 -13.14 -3.48 -15.17
CA LEU A 128 -14.44 -3.84 -14.63
C LEU A 128 -14.70 -5.37 -14.71
N ALA A 129 -14.25 -6.02 -15.78
CA ALA A 129 -14.32 -7.48 -15.88
C ALA A 129 -13.49 -8.17 -14.78
N GLY A 130 -12.30 -7.65 -14.48
CA GLY A 130 -11.45 -8.13 -13.37
C GLY A 130 -12.11 -7.96 -12.00
N VAL A 131 -12.69 -6.79 -11.73
CA VAL A 131 -13.43 -6.54 -10.48
C VAL A 131 -14.58 -7.53 -10.29
N ARG A 132 -15.34 -7.81 -11.36
CA ARG A 132 -16.49 -8.73 -11.30
C ARG A 132 -16.10 -10.20 -11.19
N ASP A 133 -14.92 -10.55 -11.69
CA ASP A 133 -14.37 -11.90 -11.54
C ASP A 133 -13.91 -12.14 -10.10
N GLU A 134 -13.39 -11.10 -9.44
CA GLU A 134 -12.83 -11.19 -8.10
C GLU A 134 -13.86 -11.11 -6.97
N LEU A 135 -15.03 -10.51 -7.22
CA LEU A 135 -16.05 -10.22 -6.21
C LEU A 135 -17.36 -10.95 -6.50
N SER A 136 -17.89 -11.63 -5.49
CA SER A 136 -19.30 -12.05 -5.50
C SER A 136 -20.23 -10.86 -5.25
N ASP A 137 -21.42 -10.87 -5.84
CA ASP A 137 -22.46 -9.85 -5.64
C ASP A 137 -22.81 -9.70 -4.15
N GLU A 138 -23.06 -8.46 -3.70
CA GLU A 138 -23.41 -8.19 -2.32
C GLU A 138 -24.89 -8.51 -2.06
N GLY A 139 -25.13 -9.39 -1.08
CA GLY A 139 -26.46 -9.72 -0.61
C GLY A 139 -27.11 -8.63 0.24
N ALA A 140 -28.34 -8.87 0.67
CA ALA A 140 -29.03 -7.97 1.60
C ALA A 140 -28.44 -8.00 3.01
N GLU A 141 -27.85 -9.12 3.41
CA GLU A 141 -27.23 -9.31 4.72
C GLU A 141 -25.71 -9.12 4.63
N LEU A 142 -25.12 -8.64 5.73
CA LEU A 142 -23.68 -8.53 5.84
C LEU A 142 -23.07 -9.94 5.94
N ASP A 143 -22.11 -10.24 5.06
CA ASP A 143 -21.38 -11.49 5.03
C ASP A 143 -19.88 -11.27 5.32
N GLY A 144 -19.12 -12.38 5.38
CA GLY A 144 -17.67 -12.34 5.60
C GLY A 144 -16.87 -11.77 4.42
N GLU A 145 -17.48 -11.51 3.27
CA GLU A 145 -16.80 -11.00 2.07
C GLU A 145 -16.76 -9.46 2.02
N PHE A 146 -17.43 -8.77 2.95
CA PHE A 146 -17.46 -7.32 3.01
C PHE A 146 -16.06 -6.67 2.95
N LEU A 147 -15.09 -7.18 3.74
CA LEU A 147 -13.72 -6.65 3.72
C LEU A 147 -13.08 -6.80 2.34
N TRP A 148 -13.26 -7.95 1.69
CA TRP A 148 -12.70 -8.20 0.37
C TRP A 148 -13.29 -7.29 -0.70
N ARG A 149 -14.63 -7.12 -0.68
CA ARG A 149 -15.33 -6.14 -1.53
C ARG A 149 -14.83 -4.72 -1.26
N LEU A 150 -14.71 -4.33 0.01
CA LEU A 150 -14.24 -3.01 0.41
C LEU A 150 -12.84 -2.70 -0.16
N LEU A 151 -11.88 -3.60 0.02
CA LEU A 151 -10.50 -3.43 -0.46
C LEU A 151 -10.43 -3.24 -1.98
N THR A 152 -11.15 -4.09 -2.72
CA THR A 152 -11.19 -4.05 -4.19
C THR A 152 -11.91 -2.80 -4.69
N LEU A 153 -13.03 -2.44 -4.06
CA LEU A 153 -13.83 -1.28 -4.48
C LEU A 153 -13.16 0.05 -4.14
N MET A 154 -12.32 0.13 -3.09
CA MET A 154 -11.50 1.32 -2.85
C MET A 154 -10.59 1.61 -4.05
N ASP A 155 -9.91 0.59 -4.58
CA ASP A 155 -9.09 0.76 -5.79
C ASP A 155 -9.94 1.13 -7.01
N ALA A 156 -11.11 0.48 -7.17
CA ALA A 156 -12.04 0.79 -8.24
C ALA A 156 -12.55 2.24 -8.19
N GLN A 157 -12.73 2.82 -6.99
CA GLN A 157 -13.10 4.23 -6.86
C GLN A 157 -11.97 5.17 -7.30
N ILE A 158 -10.70 4.82 -7.03
CA ILE A 158 -9.55 5.57 -7.54
C ILE A 158 -9.48 5.50 -9.07
N PHE A 159 -9.69 4.31 -9.65
CA PHE A 159 -9.74 4.11 -11.09
C PHE A 159 -10.89 4.91 -11.74
N LEU A 160 -12.09 4.83 -11.18
CA LEU A 160 -13.27 5.59 -11.61
C LEU A 160 -13.05 7.10 -11.60
N ALA A 161 -12.45 7.63 -10.53
CA ALA A 161 -12.14 9.05 -10.45
C ALA A 161 -11.17 9.46 -11.56
N THR A 162 -10.15 8.64 -11.81
CA THR A 162 -9.19 8.89 -12.90
C THR A 162 -9.86 8.86 -14.26
N MET A 163 -10.77 7.92 -14.53
CA MET A 163 -11.49 7.87 -15.81
C MET A 163 -12.29 9.15 -16.10
N ARG A 164 -12.94 9.73 -15.08
CA ARG A 164 -13.71 10.98 -15.21
C ARG A 164 -12.83 12.16 -15.62
N ASP A 165 -11.59 12.17 -15.13
CA ASP A 165 -10.63 13.25 -15.41
C ASP A 165 -9.98 13.13 -16.80
N TYR A 166 -10.02 11.94 -17.44
CA TYR A 166 -9.26 11.64 -18.67
C TYR A 166 -10.12 11.07 -19.81
N ASN A 167 -11.16 11.81 -20.21
CA ASN A 167 -11.99 11.54 -21.42
C ASN A 167 -12.75 10.20 -21.44
N LEU A 168 -13.01 9.58 -20.28
CA LEU A 168 -13.78 8.33 -20.17
C LEU A 168 -14.97 8.48 -19.22
N SER A 169 -15.57 9.67 -19.17
CA SER A 169 -16.65 10.01 -18.24
C SER A 169 -17.91 9.16 -18.43
N ASP A 170 -18.24 8.77 -19.67
CA ASP A 170 -19.40 7.93 -19.97
C ASP A 170 -19.20 6.50 -19.45
N GLN A 171 -18.01 5.94 -19.69
CA GLN A 171 -17.60 4.64 -19.17
C GLN A 171 -17.54 4.67 -17.63
N ALA A 172 -17.02 5.75 -17.04
CA ALA A 172 -16.95 5.91 -15.59
C ALA A 172 -18.35 5.96 -14.97
N THR A 173 -19.29 6.66 -15.61
CA THR A 173 -20.69 6.72 -15.16
C THR A 173 -21.36 5.36 -15.22
N THR A 174 -21.11 4.61 -16.30
CA THR A 174 -21.65 3.25 -16.49
C THR A 174 -21.10 2.28 -15.45
N MET A 175 -19.78 2.29 -15.25
CA MET A 175 -19.11 1.46 -14.26
C MET A 175 -19.56 1.79 -12.84
N LYS A 176 -19.62 3.08 -12.45
CA LYS A 176 -20.16 3.52 -11.15
C LYS A 176 -21.55 2.94 -10.90
N LYS A 177 -22.45 3.04 -11.88
CA LYS A 177 -23.82 2.50 -11.75
C LYS A 177 -23.83 1.00 -11.50
N GLN A 178 -22.97 0.25 -12.18
CA GLN A 178 -22.87 -1.20 -11.97
C GLN A 178 -22.34 -1.52 -10.57
N LEU A 179 -21.28 -0.84 -10.10
CA LEU A 179 -20.76 -1.06 -8.75
C LEU A 179 -21.77 -0.69 -7.66
N ASP A 180 -22.52 0.40 -7.83
CA ASP A 180 -23.58 0.79 -6.90
C ASP A 180 -24.72 -0.24 -6.84
N GLN A 181 -24.99 -0.93 -7.96
CA GLN A 181 -26.03 -1.95 -8.04
C GLN A 181 -25.57 -3.30 -7.45
N LEU A 182 -24.33 -3.71 -7.72
CA LEU A 182 -23.81 -5.01 -7.31
C LEU A 182 -23.28 -5.01 -5.87
N TYR A 183 -22.77 -3.86 -5.38
CA TYR A 183 -22.08 -3.76 -4.10
C TYR A 183 -22.50 -2.50 -3.31
N PRO A 184 -23.80 -2.24 -3.07
CA PRO A 184 -24.29 -0.97 -2.52
C PRO A 184 -23.63 -0.54 -1.19
N GLN A 185 -23.40 -1.44 -0.24
CA GLN A 185 -22.85 -1.10 1.07
C GLN A 185 -21.33 -0.97 1.02
N ALA A 186 -20.65 -1.97 0.44
CA ALA A 186 -19.18 -1.95 0.32
C ALA A 186 -18.71 -0.80 -0.58
N ASN A 187 -19.43 -0.49 -1.67
CA ASN A 187 -19.07 0.59 -2.58
C ASN A 187 -19.27 1.98 -1.97
N GLN A 188 -20.31 2.15 -1.14
CA GLN A 188 -20.50 3.39 -0.38
C GLN A 188 -19.35 3.59 0.61
N ALA A 189 -19.02 2.56 1.40
CA ALA A 189 -17.90 2.62 2.34
C ALA A 189 -16.56 2.89 1.63
N ALA A 190 -16.32 2.25 0.49
CA ALA A 190 -15.13 2.50 -0.33
C ALA A 190 -15.06 3.96 -0.80
N THR A 191 -16.18 4.52 -1.25
CA THR A 191 -16.27 5.93 -1.68
C THR A 191 -15.90 6.89 -0.54
N ASP A 192 -16.45 6.67 0.65
CA ASP A 192 -16.20 7.52 1.82
C ASP A 192 -14.73 7.44 2.26
N LEU A 193 -14.11 6.26 2.18
CA LEU A 193 -12.71 6.05 2.57
C LEU A 193 -11.70 6.67 1.59
N VAL A 194 -12.01 6.67 0.29
CA VAL A 194 -11.07 7.18 -0.73
C VAL A 194 -11.24 8.66 -1.06
N GLU A 195 -12.35 9.30 -0.69
CA GLU A 195 -12.57 10.73 -0.92
C GLU A 195 -11.41 11.61 -0.38
N PRO A 196 -10.89 11.40 0.85
CA PRO A 196 -9.73 12.14 1.35
C PRO A 196 -8.46 11.91 0.53
N VAL A 197 -8.30 10.73 -0.09
CA VAL A 197 -7.17 10.39 -0.96
C VAL A 197 -7.26 11.18 -2.27
N LEU A 198 -8.43 11.17 -2.90
CA LEU A 198 -8.71 11.82 -4.18
C LEU A 198 -8.59 13.35 -4.11
N THR A 199 -8.94 13.94 -2.96
CA THR A 199 -8.89 15.39 -2.73
C THR A 199 -7.52 15.88 -2.25
N ALA A 200 -6.62 14.98 -1.86
CA ALA A 200 -5.30 15.33 -1.34
C ALA A 200 -4.30 15.72 -2.44
N ASN A 201 -3.35 16.59 -2.09
CA ASN A 201 -2.19 16.87 -2.93
C ASN A 201 -1.12 15.79 -2.75
N LEU A 202 -1.19 14.72 -3.55
CA LEU A 202 -0.28 13.57 -3.50
C LEU A 202 1.10 13.83 -4.17
N LYS A 203 1.58 15.08 -4.20
CA LYS A 203 2.93 15.44 -4.65
C LYS A 203 3.97 15.48 -3.52
N ASP A 204 3.51 15.54 -2.26
CA ASP A 204 4.36 15.61 -1.07
C ASP A 204 4.25 14.30 -0.27
N SER A 205 5.40 13.72 0.08
CA SER A 205 5.48 12.43 0.79
C SER A 205 4.75 12.43 2.13
N ARG A 206 4.66 13.58 2.84
CA ARG A 206 3.89 13.64 4.10
C ARG A 206 2.40 13.54 3.82
N GLN A 207 1.91 14.16 2.75
CA GLN A 207 0.50 14.02 2.36
C GLN A 207 0.19 12.59 1.97
N ILE A 208 1.07 11.94 1.18
CA ILE A 208 0.93 10.52 0.83
C ILE A 208 0.88 9.67 2.10
N ARG A 209 1.86 9.81 3.00
CA ARG A 209 1.90 9.06 4.28
C ARG A 209 0.64 9.30 5.11
N LYS A 210 0.20 10.55 5.21
CA LYS A 210 -1.01 10.92 5.97
C LYS A 210 -2.26 10.22 5.42
N GLN A 211 -2.40 10.11 4.10
CA GLN A 211 -3.53 9.40 3.52
C GLN A 211 -3.45 7.89 3.75
N MET A 212 -2.25 7.28 3.72
CA MET A 212 -2.07 5.87 4.07
C MET A 212 -2.51 5.58 5.51
N VAL A 213 -2.05 6.38 6.48
CA VAL A 213 -2.43 6.20 7.89
C VAL A 213 -3.93 6.40 8.09
N ARG A 214 -4.51 7.40 7.43
CA ARG A 214 -5.97 7.64 7.47
C ARG A 214 -6.75 6.47 6.88
N LEU A 215 -6.28 5.88 5.80
CA LEU A 215 -6.93 4.75 5.16
C LEU A 215 -6.87 3.51 6.04
N PHE A 216 -5.72 3.20 6.64
CA PHE A 216 -5.58 2.10 7.61
C PHE A 216 -6.56 2.23 8.77
N ALA A 217 -6.58 3.40 9.44
CA ALA A 217 -7.51 3.65 10.53
C ALA A 217 -8.97 3.72 10.08
N GLY A 218 -9.23 4.15 8.84
CA GLY A 218 -10.57 4.25 8.27
C GLY A 218 -11.18 2.88 7.98
N VAL A 219 -10.38 1.95 7.45
CA VAL A 219 -10.81 0.57 7.22
C VAL A 219 -11.19 -0.10 8.55
N ASP A 220 -10.36 0.00 9.58
CA ASP A 220 -10.68 -0.56 10.90
C ASP A 220 -12.00 0.00 11.44
N LYS A 221 -12.22 1.32 11.35
CA LYS A 221 -13.50 1.94 11.75
C LYS A 221 -14.69 1.43 10.94
N ALA A 222 -14.52 1.19 9.64
CA ALA A 222 -15.59 0.67 8.78
C ALA A 222 -15.96 -0.77 9.12
N LEU A 223 -15.00 -1.57 9.60
CA LEU A 223 -15.20 -2.93 10.09
C LEU A 223 -15.86 -2.92 11.48
N GLU A 224 -15.34 -2.11 12.41
CA GLU A 224 -15.89 -1.95 13.76
C GLU A 224 -17.35 -1.51 13.74
N SER A 225 -17.72 -0.56 12.88
CA SER A 225 -19.10 -0.08 12.78
C SER A 225 -20.10 -1.14 12.27
N ARG A 226 -19.59 -2.31 11.87
CA ARG A 226 -20.33 -3.45 11.34
C ARG A 226 -20.10 -4.72 12.16
N ASP A 227 -19.52 -4.59 13.35
CA ASP A 227 -19.16 -5.69 14.25
C ASP A 227 -18.25 -6.75 13.59
N LEU A 228 -17.42 -6.33 12.63
CA LEU A 228 -16.44 -7.18 11.96
C LEU A 228 -15.06 -7.06 12.64
N PRO A 229 -14.23 -8.13 12.61
CA PRO A 229 -12.86 -8.07 13.10
C PRO A 229 -12.03 -7.03 12.36
N THR A 230 -11.21 -6.28 13.11
CA THR A 230 -10.29 -5.27 12.55
C THR A 230 -9.00 -5.90 12.04
N VAL A 231 -8.32 -5.15 11.17
CA VAL A 231 -6.99 -5.51 10.66
C VAL A 231 -5.90 -5.03 11.62
N ASN A 232 -6.14 -3.91 12.32
CA ASN A 232 -5.18 -3.25 13.21
C ASN A 232 -3.86 -2.89 12.49
N ALA A 233 -3.99 -2.42 11.25
CA ALA A 233 -2.85 -2.10 10.39
C ALA A 233 -1.99 -0.96 10.94
N THR A 234 -2.53 -0.12 11.82
CA THR A 234 -1.77 0.95 12.50
C THR A 234 -0.68 0.40 13.42
N GLN A 235 -0.84 -0.82 13.96
CA GLN A 235 0.17 -1.49 14.78
C GLN A 235 0.93 -2.57 14.01
N TYR A 236 0.24 -3.38 13.21
CA TYR A 236 0.86 -4.50 12.47
C TYR A 236 1.86 -4.01 11.40
N VAL A 237 1.51 -2.94 10.69
CA VAL A 237 2.28 -2.46 9.54
C VAL A 237 3.30 -1.43 9.98
N THR A 238 4.58 -1.69 9.70
CA THR A 238 5.65 -0.70 9.86
C THR A 238 5.67 0.21 8.64
N LEU A 239 5.31 1.49 8.80
CA LEU A 239 5.24 2.44 7.71
C LEU A 239 6.43 3.40 7.72
N THR A 240 7.12 3.51 6.58
CA THR A 240 8.27 4.42 6.38
C THR A 240 7.94 5.83 6.89
N PRO A 241 8.75 6.42 7.77
CA PRO A 241 8.49 7.76 8.28
C PRO A 241 8.94 8.84 7.29
N VAL A 242 8.22 9.97 7.29
CA VAL A 242 8.59 11.18 6.54
C VAL A 242 8.97 12.27 7.53
N LEU A 243 10.26 12.56 7.65
CA LEU A 243 10.84 13.33 8.76
C LEU A 243 11.65 14.52 8.26
N SER A 244 11.69 15.60 9.04
CA SER A 244 12.69 16.66 8.87
C SER A 244 14.02 16.31 9.53
N GLN A 245 15.07 17.02 9.14
CA GLN A 245 16.38 16.92 9.78
C GLN A 245 16.28 17.12 11.31
N ARG A 246 15.50 18.11 11.76
CA ARG A 246 15.25 18.35 13.20
C ARG A 246 14.61 17.15 13.92
N GLN A 247 13.74 16.42 13.22
CA GLN A 247 13.10 15.23 13.79
C GLN A 247 14.07 14.04 13.84
N LEU A 248 14.88 13.89 12.79
CA LEU A 248 15.93 12.86 12.72
C LEU A 248 16.97 13.01 13.83
N ASP A 249 17.40 14.25 14.10
CA ASP A 249 18.42 14.54 15.12
C ASP A 249 17.85 14.56 16.55
N GLY A 250 16.52 14.61 16.69
CA GLY A 250 15.87 14.61 17.99
C GLY A 250 15.76 13.20 18.61
N PRO A 251 15.61 13.11 19.93
CA PRO A 251 15.45 11.83 20.62
C PRO A 251 14.12 11.16 20.26
N VAL A 252 14.09 9.82 20.27
CA VAL A 252 12.91 8.99 19.99
C VAL A 252 11.71 9.40 20.86
N SER A 253 11.95 9.68 22.15
CA SER A 253 10.90 10.11 23.10
C SER A 253 10.13 11.36 22.68
N ASN A 254 10.67 12.21 21.81
CA ASN A 254 9.96 13.40 21.35
C ASN A 254 8.85 13.07 20.34
N PHE A 255 8.98 11.97 19.61
CA PHE A 255 8.13 11.69 18.45
C PHE A 255 7.38 10.36 18.53
N TYR A 256 7.86 9.43 19.37
CA TYR A 256 7.32 8.08 19.44
C TYR A 256 6.99 7.65 20.87
N GLU A 257 5.97 6.81 20.98
CA GLU A 257 5.64 6.02 22.16
C GLU A 257 5.99 4.56 21.88
N ILE A 258 6.47 3.87 22.90
CA ILE A 258 6.85 2.46 22.78
C ILE A 258 5.72 1.65 23.39
N PHE A 259 5.08 0.83 22.57
CA PHE A 259 3.93 0.02 22.96
C PHE A 259 4.30 -1.47 22.91
N HIS A 260 3.85 -2.24 23.88
CA HIS A 260 4.07 -3.69 23.90
C HIS A 260 3.14 -4.35 22.88
N SER A 261 3.71 -5.08 21.92
CA SER A 261 2.92 -5.81 20.95
C SER A 261 2.44 -7.15 21.53
N GLU A 262 1.20 -7.51 21.24
CA GLU A 262 0.68 -8.88 21.44
C GLU A 262 1.28 -9.86 20.41
N MET A 263 1.92 -9.34 19.36
CA MET A 263 2.66 -10.08 18.35
C MET A 263 4.13 -10.19 18.72
N VAL A 264 4.84 -11.15 18.12
CA VAL A 264 6.29 -11.32 18.29
C VAL A 264 7.05 -10.76 17.09
N ASP A 265 8.35 -10.52 17.28
CA ASP A 265 9.23 -10.08 16.21
C ASP A 265 9.38 -11.21 15.18
N PHE A 266 9.21 -10.87 13.90
CA PHE A 266 9.24 -11.85 12.82
C PHE A 266 10.60 -12.53 12.65
N GLN A 267 11.70 -11.85 12.95
CA GLN A 267 13.05 -12.40 12.80
C GLN A 267 13.49 -13.19 14.04
N THR A 268 13.20 -12.68 15.24
CA THR A 268 13.71 -13.28 16.49
C THR A 268 12.72 -14.20 17.18
N HIS A 269 11.42 -14.12 16.85
CA HIS A 269 10.33 -14.79 17.56
C HIS A 269 10.25 -14.43 19.06
N GLU A 270 10.82 -13.29 19.46
CA GLU A 270 10.77 -12.78 20.82
C GLU A 270 9.76 -11.65 20.99
N LYS A 271 9.53 -11.22 22.23
CA LYS A 271 8.61 -10.11 22.56
C LYS A 271 8.95 -8.86 21.75
N ALA A 272 8.00 -8.38 20.96
CA ALA A 272 8.16 -7.17 20.18
C ALA A 272 7.54 -5.95 20.88
N TYR A 273 8.15 -4.79 20.62
CA TYR A 273 7.61 -3.49 20.98
C TYR A 273 7.56 -2.60 19.73
N VAL A 274 6.45 -1.91 19.54
CA VAL A 274 6.22 -1.04 18.39
C VAL A 274 6.43 0.42 18.76
N GLY A 275 7.12 1.15 17.89
CA GLY A 275 7.27 2.60 17.96
C GLY A 275 6.10 3.29 17.27
N LEU A 276 5.09 3.69 18.04
CA LEU A 276 3.93 4.41 17.53
C LEU A 276 4.23 5.90 17.45
N GLY A 277 3.97 6.52 16.30
CA GLY A 277 4.08 7.97 16.15
C GLY A 277 3.10 8.70 17.08
N LYS A 278 3.58 9.60 17.94
CA LYS A 278 2.70 10.35 18.87
C LYS A 278 1.60 11.13 18.18
N GLN A 279 1.86 11.58 16.95
CA GLN A 279 0.92 12.41 16.18
C GLN A 279 -0.20 11.59 15.51
N ASP A 280 0.09 10.37 15.07
CA ASP A 280 -0.77 9.62 14.16
C ASP A 280 -1.00 8.17 14.57
N GLN A 281 -0.37 7.72 15.65
CA GLN A 281 -0.47 6.39 16.25
C GLN A 281 -0.12 5.27 15.26
N GLN A 282 0.69 5.55 14.24
CA GLN A 282 1.16 4.56 13.28
C GLN A 282 2.51 3.97 13.71
N ASN A 283 2.61 2.65 13.66
CA ASN A 283 3.86 1.92 13.83
C ASN A 283 4.88 2.33 12.74
N THR A 284 6.05 2.77 13.20
CA THR A 284 7.17 3.22 12.37
C THR A 284 8.41 2.33 12.50
N PHE A 285 8.54 1.59 13.60
CA PHE A 285 9.65 0.66 13.84
C PHE A 285 9.26 -0.38 14.88
N VAL A 286 9.91 -1.54 14.82
CA VAL A 286 9.80 -2.61 15.81
C VAL A 286 11.14 -2.79 16.50
N VAL A 287 11.13 -3.01 17.81
CA VAL A 287 12.31 -3.33 18.60
C VAL A 287 12.05 -4.54 19.50
N THR A 288 13.08 -5.37 19.63
CA THR A 288 13.11 -6.51 20.55
C THR A 288 14.04 -6.16 21.71
N PRO A 289 13.54 -6.03 22.95
CA PRO A 289 14.39 -5.77 24.10
C PRO A 289 15.20 -7.02 24.47
N PRO A 290 16.25 -6.88 25.29
CA PRO A 290 17.00 -8.01 25.80
C PRO A 290 16.11 -9.05 26.51
N SER A 291 16.45 -10.33 26.33
CA SER A 291 15.73 -11.44 26.97
C SER A 291 15.84 -11.36 28.50
N ASP A 292 16.96 -10.87 29.04
CA ASP A 292 17.16 -10.61 30.47
C ASP A 292 16.30 -9.42 30.94
N GLU A 293 15.35 -9.70 31.84
CA GLU A 293 14.41 -8.70 32.36
C GLU A 293 15.11 -7.60 33.16
N ALA A 294 16.26 -7.89 33.78
CA ALA A 294 17.02 -6.92 34.54
C ALA A 294 17.62 -5.82 33.66
N GLU A 295 17.89 -6.10 32.38
CA GLU A 295 18.47 -5.14 31.43
C GLU A 295 17.43 -4.28 30.71
N ARG A 296 16.16 -4.71 30.69
CA ARG A 296 15.08 -4.01 29.96
C ARG A 296 14.87 -2.56 30.38
N PRO A 297 14.87 -2.18 31.68
CA PRO A 297 14.71 -0.78 32.06
C PRO A 297 15.79 0.13 31.48
N LYS A 298 17.04 -0.36 31.45
CA LYS A 298 18.17 0.34 30.86
C LYS A 298 18.01 0.45 29.35
N PHE A 299 17.64 -0.64 28.68
CA PHE A 299 17.36 -0.67 27.25
C PHE A 299 16.33 0.39 26.83
N PHE A 300 15.17 0.45 27.50
CA PHE A 300 14.14 1.43 27.15
C PHE A 300 14.58 2.87 27.45
N THR A 301 15.31 3.09 28.55
CA THR A 301 15.85 4.41 28.90
C THR A 301 16.80 4.91 27.79
N GLU A 302 17.70 4.05 27.32
CA GLU A 302 18.64 4.37 26.23
C GLU A 302 17.91 4.54 24.89
N LEU A 303 16.94 3.69 24.58
CA LEU A 303 16.12 3.79 23.38
C LEU A 303 15.43 5.16 23.28
N TYR A 304 14.81 5.63 24.36
CA TYR A 304 14.12 6.91 24.39
C TYR A 304 15.04 8.13 24.22
N GLN A 305 16.32 7.99 24.59
CA GLN A 305 17.33 9.04 24.48
C GLN A 305 18.06 9.02 23.12
N THR A 306 18.08 7.86 22.45
CA THR A 306 18.71 7.68 21.14
C THR A 306 18.05 8.60 20.12
N SER A 307 18.85 9.16 19.20
CA SER A 307 18.30 9.96 18.10
C SER A 307 17.48 9.09 17.14
N VAL A 308 16.43 9.65 16.53
CA VAL A 308 15.61 8.90 15.57
C VAL A 308 16.47 8.40 14.40
N LYS A 309 17.41 9.21 13.91
CA LYS A 309 18.34 8.81 12.84
C LYS A 309 19.18 7.59 13.21
N GLU A 310 19.75 7.59 14.41
CA GLU A 310 20.58 6.49 14.88
C GLU A 310 19.75 5.21 15.05
N LEU A 311 18.53 5.32 15.61
CA LEU A 311 17.63 4.18 15.74
C LEU A 311 17.29 3.57 14.37
N LEU A 312 16.81 4.38 13.43
CA LEU A 312 16.43 3.88 12.10
C LEU A 312 17.63 3.27 11.36
N THR A 313 18.83 3.83 11.53
CA THR A 313 20.07 3.27 10.96
C THR A 313 20.40 1.91 11.59
N LYS A 314 20.29 1.77 12.92
CA LYS A 314 20.53 0.49 13.62
C LYS A 314 19.57 -0.60 13.18
N LEU A 315 18.31 -0.23 12.90
CA LEU A 315 17.28 -1.16 12.44
C LEU A 315 17.29 -1.37 10.92
N ALA A 316 18.23 -0.75 10.19
CA ALA A 316 18.25 -0.74 8.73
C ALA A 316 16.92 -0.31 8.09
N LEU A 317 16.16 0.54 8.78
CA LEU A 317 14.87 1.06 8.30
C LEU A 317 15.08 2.34 7.50
N PRO A 318 14.53 2.42 6.27
CA PRO A 318 14.61 3.63 5.48
C PRO A 318 13.69 4.72 6.05
N TYR A 319 13.99 5.96 5.68
CA TYR A 319 13.13 7.12 5.95
C TYR A 319 13.17 8.07 4.76
N ILE A 320 12.13 8.89 4.65
CA ILE A 320 12.06 9.95 3.65
C ILE A 320 12.38 11.28 4.35
N LEU A 321 13.47 11.93 3.94
CA LEU A 321 13.79 13.28 4.39
C LEU A 321 12.86 14.26 3.67
N ARG A 322 12.02 14.97 4.42
CA ARG A 322 11.19 16.04 3.87
C ARG A 322 12.07 17.25 3.55
N GLN A 323 11.91 17.77 2.34
CA GLN A 323 12.39 19.09 1.96
C GLN A 323 11.56 20.18 2.66
#